data_AF-A0A8S2VS87-F1
#
_entry.id   AF-A0A8S2VS87-F1
#
_cell.length_a   1.000
_cell.length_b   1.000
_cell.length_c   1.000
_cell.angle_alpha   90.00
_cell.angle_beta   90.00
_cell.angle_gamma   90.00
#
_symmetry.space_group_name_H-M   'P 1'
#
loop_
_entity.id
_entity.type
_entity.pdbx_description
1 polymer ?
#
loop_
_entity_poly.entity_id
_entity_poly.type
_entity_poly.pdbx_seq_one_letter_code
_entity_poly.pdbx_strand_id
1 'polypeptide(L)'
;MKRIRPIQNRTSEYEQPNSHQFQFTIEEANETDNQTTTEVEVSSANDSLEQQNLTSEQLQQLFNRASSQLITETSDEQEFFKREASIKAPKTGEVIQTPFPPLPPDRKEELDIDIEQLKQLAKEAAGPLSIERYSPSEREINYVLSTVTMTFNQPMIAVSSLDEVMNVEDLDISLTPKVEGRWRWTGTKTVQFEAKHRLPYSTEYALKVNKEHCVSAIGGKYI
;
A
#
# COMPACT_ATOMS: atom_id res chain seq x y z
N MET A 1 8.96 27.85 -40.08
CA MET A 1 9.87 27.36 -39.01
C MET A 1 9.85 28.36 -37.85
N LYS A 2 9.15 28.06 -36.74
CA LYS A 2 9.20 28.88 -35.52
C LYS A 2 10.41 28.46 -34.70
N ARG A 3 11.28 29.41 -34.35
CA ARG A 3 12.42 29.19 -33.48
C ARG A 3 12.64 30.35 -32.52
N ILE A 4 12.94 29.93 -31.29
CA ILE A 4 13.71 30.58 -30.22
C ILE A 4 12.91 31.23 -29.08
N ARG A 5 13.40 30.85 -27.89
CA ARG A 5 12.89 30.91 -26.52
C ARG A 5 13.43 32.18 -25.79
N PRO A 6 13.48 32.20 -24.44
CA PRO A 6 12.59 32.88 -23.51
C PRO A 6 13.24 34.12 -22.88
N ILE A 7 12.48 34.89 -22.09
CA ILE A 7 12.94 36.10 -21.40
C ILE A 7 13.04 35.86 -19.88
N GLN A 8 14.02 36.55 -19.29
CA GLN A 8 14.64 36.44 -17.98
C GLN A 8 13.78 36.92 -16.78
N ASN A 9 14.19 36.46 -15.59
CA ASN A 9 13.70 36.70 -14.21
C ASN A 9 13.72 38.16 -13.72
N ARG A 10 12.88 38.51 -12.69
CA ARG A 10 13.31 39.31 -11.49
C ARG A 10 12.25 39.46 -10.33
N THR A 11 12.63 39.03 -9.12
CA THR A 11 12.54 39.63 -7.72
C THR A 11 11.19 40.08 -7.09
N SER A 12 10.68 39.39 -6.05
CA SER A 12 10.60 39.65 -4.56
C SER A 12 9.20 40.12 -4.13
N GLU A 13 8.56 39.65 -3.05
CA GLU A 13 8.82 40.00 -1.65
C GLU A 13 7.92 39.17 -0.69
N TYR A 14 8.29 39.16 0.60
CA TYR A 14 7.70 38.42 1.73
C TYR A 14 6.27 38.85 2.10
N GLU A 15 5.44 37.91 2.56
CA GLU A 15 4.63 38.04 3.79
C GLU A 15 3.93 36.70 4.15
N GLN A 16 4.27 36.14 5.31
CA GLN A 16 3.39 35.24 6.07
C GLN A 16 2.51 36.13 6.95
N PRO A 17 1.21 35.85 7.14
CA PRO A 17 0.88 35.12 8.36
C PRO A 17 -0.42 34.28 8.32
N ASN A 18 -0.44 33.15 9.03
CA ASN A 18 -1.41 32.81 10.07
C ASN A 18 -1.63 31.30 10.17
N SER A 19 -1.14 30.75 11.28
CA SER A 19 -1.51 29.45 11.83
C SER A 19 -3.02 29.35 11.99
N HIS A 20 -3.64 28.37 11.33
CA HIS A 20 -5.00 27.94 11.67
C HIS A 20 -4.88 26.57 12.33
N GLN A 21 -4.85 26.59 13.65
CA GLN A 21 -4.87 25.40 14.48
C GLN A 21 -6.34 24.97 14.63
N PHE A 22 -6.65 23.72 14.30
CA PHE A 22 -7.97 23.13 14.48
C PHE A 22 -7.91 22.08 15.58
N GLN A 23 -8.86 22.14 16.53
CA GLN A 23 -9.14 21.10 17.51
C GLN A 23 -10.59 20.65 17.34
N PHE A 24 -10.83 19.34 17.48
CA PHE A 24 -12.17 18.76 17.53
C PHE A 24 -12.26 17.81 18.72
N THR A 25 -13.45 17.69 19.28
CA THR A 25 -13.80 16.78 20.38
C THR A 25 -14.93 15.89 19.89
N ILE A 26 -14.82 14.58 20.11
CA ILE A 26 -15.86 13.61 19.76
C ILE A 26 -16.75 13.40 21.00
N GLU A 27 -18.04 13.70 20.86
CA GLU A 27 -19.08 13.30 21.81
C GLU A 27 -20.00 12.25 21.19
N GLU A 28 -20.55 11.42 22.06
CA GLU A 28 -21.32 10.20 21.78
C GLU A 28 -22.59 10.44 20.95
N ALA A 29 -22.87 9.52 20.04
CA ALA A 29 -24.01 9.58 19.14
C ALA A 29 -25.31 9.20 19.87
N ASN A 30 -26.27 10.12 19.94
CA ASN A 30 -27.65 9.78 20.29
C ASN A 30 -28.48 9.61 19.02
N GLU A 31 -28.77 8.35 18.73
CA GLU A 31 -29.76 7.89 17.76
C GLU A 31 -31.15 8.39 18.18
N THR A 32 -31.87 9.06 17.28
CA THR A 32 -33.30 9.37 17.49
C THR A 32 -34.11 8.37 16.69
N ASP A 33 -34.84 7.53 17.41
CA ASP A 33 -35.53 6.37 16.88
C ASP A 33 -37.04 6.64 16.73
N ASN A 34 -37.58 6.25 15.57
CA ASN A 34 -38.93 5.72 15.28
C ASN A 34 -40.19 6.56 15.59
N GLN A 35 -40.94 6.99 14.56
CA GLN A 35 -42.04 6.29 13.85
C GLN A 35 -43.42 6.32 14.55
N THR A 36 -44.46 6.51 13.72
CA THR A 36 -45.84 5.95 13.80
C THR A 36 -47.00 6.87 14.19
N THR A 37 -47.69 7.37 13.15
CA THR A 37 -49.08 7.09 12.73
C THR A 37 -50.20 6.76 13.73
N THR A 38 -51.41 7.17 13.32
CA THR A 38 -52.78 6.58 13.50
C THR A 38 -53.67 7.38 14.47
N GLU A 39 -54.53 8.28 13.97
CA GLU A 39 -55.95 8.09 13.54
C GLU A 39 -56.88 7.64 14.70
N VAL A 40 -57.68 8.56 15.26
CA VAL A 40 -59.10 8.90 14.94
C VAL A 40 -60.09 7.83 15.38
N GLU A 41 -61.08 8.21 16.20
CA GLU A 41 -62.50 7.89 15.96
C GLU A 41 -63.45 8.62 16.93
N VAL A 42 -64.58 9.10 16.40
CA VAL A 42 -65.68 9.76 17.11
C VAL A 42 -66.95 8.95 16.83
N SER A 43 -67.65 8.52 17.88
CA SER A 43 -68.94 7.81 17.76
C SER A 43 -70.12 8.75 17.95
N SER A 44 -71.14 8.64 17.09
CA SER A 44 -72.47 9.27 17.24
C SER A 44 -73.57 8.19 17.43
N ALA A 45 -74.42 8.37 18.45
CA ALA A 45 -75.61 7.56 18.77
C ALA A 45 -76.81 7.97 17.87
N ASN A 46 -77.49 7.07 17.15
CA ASN A 46 -78.53 6.07 17.50
C ASN A 46 -79.90 6.65 17.89
N ASP A 47 -80.84 6.62 16.94
CA ASP A 47 -82.29 6.57 17.19
C ASP A 47 -82.85 5.29 16.57
N SER A 48 -83.64 4.54 17.34
CA SER A 48 -83.87 3.11 17.15
C SER A 48 -85.22 2.82 16.48
N LEU A 49 -85.22 2.40 15.22
CA LEU A 49 -86.37 1.82 14.53
C LEU A 49 -86.32 0.29 14.69
N GLU A 50 -87.38 -0.33 15.23
CA GLU A 50 -87.47 -1.79 15.34
C GLU A 50 -87.44 -2.44 13.94
N GLN A 51 -86.39 -3.23 13.69
CA GLN A 51 -86.10 -3.86 12.41
C GLN A 51 -86.74 -5.25 12.36
N GLN A 52 -87.82 -5.42 11.58
CA GLN A 52 -88.43 -6.75 11.36
C GLN A 52 -87.70 -7.48 10.22
N ASN A 53 -87.42 -8.78 10.41
CA ASN A 53 -86.80 -9.61 9.38
C ASN A 53 -87.78 -9.89 8.22
N LEU A 54 -87.31 -9.69 6.99
CA LEU A 54 -88.08 -10.00 5.79
C LEU A 54 -88.22 -11.51 5.61
N THR A 55 -89.41 -11.96 5.20
CA THR A 55 -89.63 -13.36 4.80
C THR A 55 -88.92 -13.66 3.47
N SER A 56 -88.60 -14.94 3.21
CA SER A 56 -87.91 -15.34 1.97
C SER A 56 -88.65 -14.92 0.70
N GLU A 57 -89.98 -14.88 0.74
CA GLU A 57 -90.82 -14.47 -0.39
C GLU A 57 -90.72 -12.95 -0.63
N GLN A 58 -90.76 -12.15 0.43
CA GLN A 58 -90.58 -10.70 0.33
C GLN A 58 -89.17 -10.33 -0.15
N LEU A 59 -88.15 -11.07 0.27
CA LEU A 59 -86.78 -10.93 -0.23
C LEU A 59 -86.69 -11.22 -1.73
N GLN A 60 -87.32 -12.29 -2.22
CA GLN A 60 -87.35 -12.61 -3.64
C GLN A 60 -88.10 -11.54 -4.45
N GLN A 61 -89.21 -11.01 -3.92
CA GLN A 61 -89.94 -9.91 -4.57
C GLN A 61 -89.08 -8.64 -4.69
N LEU A 62 -88.38 -8.27 -3.61
CA LEU A 62 -87.44 -7.14 -3.63
C LEU A 62 -86.27 -7.38 -4.58
N PHE A 63 -85.73 -8.60 -4.61
CA PHE A 63 -84.66 -8.98 -5.52
C PHE A 63 -85.10 -8.87 -6.97
N ASN A 64 -86.27 -9.42 -7.33
CA ASN A 64 -86.82 -9.33 -8.69
C ASN A 64 -87.10 -7.88 -9.09
N ARG A 65 -87.59 -7.06 -8.15
CA ARG A 65 -87.80 -5.62 -8.38
C ARG A 65 -86.47 -4.91 -8.65
N ALA A 66 -85.42 -5.22 -7.90
CA ALA A 66 -84.11 -4.61 -8.07
C ALA A 66 -83.41 -5.09 -9.34
N SER A 67 -83.44 -6.39 -9.63
CA SER A 67 -82.76 -7.00 -10.78
C SER A 67 -83.38 -6.62 -12.12
N SER A 68 -84.70 -6.40 -12.18
CA SER A 68 -85.38 -5.93 -13.40
C SER A 68 -84.94 -4.53 -13.87
N GLN A 69 -84.29 -3.74 -13.00
CA GLN A 69 -83.76 -2.42 -13.33
C GLN A 69 -82.29 -2.48 -13.79
N LEU A 70 -81.63 -3.63 -13.66
CA LEU A 70 -80.25 -3.81 -14.08
C LEU A 70 -80.23 -4.20 -15.57
N ILE A 71 -79.47 -3.45 -16.36
CA ILE A 71 -79.16 -3.80 -17.74
C ILE A 71 -77.88 -4.64 -17.66
N THR A 72 -77.97 -5.93 -17.99
CA THR A 72 -76.81 -6.83 -18.05
C THR A 72 -76.23 -6.82 -19.45
N GLU A 73 -74.94 -6.54 -19.59
CA GLU A 73 -74.22 -6.70 -20.85
C GLU A 73 -73.35 -7.96 -20.81
N THR A 74 -73.02 -8.52 -21.97
CA THR A 74 -72.17 -9.72 -22.08
C THR A 74 -70.74 -9.52 -21.54
N SER A 75 -70.37 -8.27 -21.19
CA SER A 75 -69.07 -7.91 -20.63
C SER A 75 -69.07 -7.82 -19.09
N ASP A 76 -70.22 -7.98 -18.42
CA ASP A 76 -70.29 -7.88 -16.95
C ASP A 76 -69.65 -9.10 -16.24
N GLU A 77 -69.56 -10.24 -16.93
CA GLU A 77 -68.80 -11.40 -16.48
C GLU A 77 -67.38 -11.36 -17.06
N GLN A 78 -66.47 -10.64 -16.40
CA GLN A 78 -65.03 -10.69 -16.73
C GLN A 78 -64.25 -11.48 -15.68
N GLU A 79 -63.39 -12.39 -16.15
CA GLU A 79 -62.32 -12.93 -15.30
C GLU A 79 -61.42 -11.79 -14.84
N PHE A 80 -61.14 -11.76 -13.53
CA PHE A 80 -60.39 -10.70 -12.86
C PHE A 80 -59.12 -10.30 -13.65
N PHE A 81 -59.00 -9.02 -14.03
CA PHE A 81 -57.85 -8.53 -14.79
C PHE A 81 -56.58 -8.60 -13.94
N LYS A 82 -55.77 -9.65 -14.13
CA LYS A 82 -54.49 -9.85 -13.43
C LYS A 82 -53.36 -9.21 -14.23
N ARG A 83 -52.44 -8.55 -13.51
CA ARG A 83 -51.18 -8.06 -14.10
C ARG A 83 -50.31 -9.22 -14.58
N GLU A 84 -49.50 -8.94 -15.60
CA GLU A 84 -48.46 -9.88 -16.06
C GLU A 84 -47.49 -10.23 -14.91
N ALA A 85 -47.06 -11.49 -14.88
CA ALA A 85 -46.16 -11.98 -13.84
C ALA A 85 -44.76 -11.35 -13.96
N SER A 86 -44.10 -11.11 -12.82
CA SER A 86 -42.76 -10.53 -12.79
C SER A 86 -41.69 -11.53 -13.26
N ILE A 87 -40.56 -11.01 -13.74
CA ILE A 87 -39.40 -11.82 -14.16
C ILE A 87 -38.82 -12.59 -12.97
N LYS A 88 -38.32 -13.81 -13.25
CA LYS A 88 -37.69 -14.65 -12.22
C LYS A 88 -36.38 -14.03 -11.73
N ALA A 89 -36.07 -14.27 -10.46
CA ALA A 89 -34.83 -13.84 -9.84
C ALA A 89 -33.59 -14.34 -10.62
N PRO A 90 -32.50 -13.57 -10.67
CA PRO A 90 -31.26 -13.97 -11.34
C PRO A 90 -30.67 -15.22 -10.68
N LYS A 91 -30.09 -16.12 -11.49
CA LYS A 91 -29.35 -17.27 -10.98
C LYS A 91 -28.00 -16.81 -10.44
N THR A 92 -27.58 -17.38 -9.31
CA THR A 92 -26.21 -17.17 -8.80
C THR A 92 -25.18 -17.80 -9.75
N GLY A 93 -24.00 -17.19 -9.82
CA GLY A 93 -22.87 -17.69 -10.61
C GLY A 93 -22.08 -18.80 -9.92
N GLU A 94 -21.17 -19.42 -10.65
CA GLU A 94 -20.21 -20.40 -10.12
C GLU A 94 -19.06 -19.69 -9.39
N VAL A 95 -18.73 -20.14 -8.18
CA VAL A 95 -17.63 -19.59 -7.38
C VAL A 95 -16.36 -20.42 -7.61
N ILE A 96 -15.40 -19.88 -8.35
CA ILE A 96 -14.10 -20.51 -8.57
C ILE A 96 -13.18 -20.12 -7.40
N GLN A 97 -12.84 -21.09 -6.55
CA GLN A 97 -11.87 -20.87 -5.48
C GLN A 97 -10.45 -21.01 -6.03
N THR A 98 -9.76 -19.89 -6.19
CA THR A 98 -8.32 -19.84 -6.42
C THR A 98 -7.60 -19.39 -5.15
N PRO A 99 -6.44 -19.98 -4.82
CA PRO A 99 -5.64 -19.52 -3.69
C PRO A 99 -5.13 -18.10 -3.98
N PHE A 100 -5.09 -17.27 -2.94
CA PHE A 100 -4.44 -15.96 -2.99
C PHE A 100 -3.13 -16.01 -2.19
N PRO A 101 -2.00 -15.58 -2.78
CA PRO A 101 -1.85 -15.02 -4.13
C PRO A 101 -1.94 -16.09 -5.24
N PRO A 102 -2.32 -15.70 -6.48
CA PRO A 102 -2.38 -16.64 -7.60
C PRO A 102 -0.99 -17.26 -7.84
N LEU A 103 -0.92 -18.58 -8.10
CA LEU A 103 0.34 -19.20 -8.50
C LEU A 103 0.81 -18.56 -9.81
N PRO A 104 2.03 -17.97 -9.86
CA PRO A 104 2.58 -17.46 -11.11
C PRO A 104 2.70 -18.62 -12.12
N PRO A 105 2.32 -18.42 -13.40
CA PRO A 105 2.34 -19.46 -14.42
C PRO A 105 3.74 -20.04 -14.69
N ASP A 106 4.78 -19.37 -14.22
CA ASP A 106 6.19 -19.70 -14.47
C ASP A 106 7.03 -19.74 -13.17
N ARG A 107 6.37 -19.90 -12.01
CA ARG A 107 7.10 -20.18 -10.77
C ARG A 107 7.65 -21.59 -10.90
N LYS A 108 8.92 -21.70 -11.32
CA LYS A 108 9.71 -22.92 -11.11
C LYS A 108 9.48 -23.33 -9.66
N GLU A 109 9.02 -24.58 -9.48
CA GLU A 109 8.94 -25.24 -8.17
C GLU A 109 10.17 -24.86 -7.37
N GLU A 110 10.00 -24.58 -6.07
CA GLU A 110 11.07 -24.18 -5.15
C GLU A 110 12.36 -24.87 -5.55
N LEU A 111 13.21 -24.14 -6.28
CA LEU A 111 14.52 -24.65 -6.60
C LEU A 111 15.14 -24.86 -5.23
N ASP A 112 15.62 -26.06 -4.97
CA ASP A 112 16.38 -26.34 -3.77
C ASP A 112 17.70 -25.59 -3.96
N ILE A 113 17.66 -24.28 -3.69
CA ILE A 113 18.73 -23.35 -4.01
C ILE A 113 19.79 -23.56 -2.94
N ASP A 114 20.81 -24.33 -3.30
CA ASP A 114 22.00 -24.45 -2.50
C ASP A 114 22.72 -23.08 -2.43
N ILE A 115 22.86 -22.57 -1.20
CA ILE A 115 23.49 -21.28 -0.91
C ILE A 115 24.93 -21.23 -1.46
N GLU A 116 25.64 -22.37 -1.45
CA GLU A 116 27.01 -22.43 -1.97
C GLU A 116 27.07 -22.31 -3.49
N GLN A 117 26.09 -22.85 -4.21
CA GLN A 117 25.97 -22.68 -5.65
C GLN A 117 25.70 -21.22 -6.02
N LEU A 118 24.85 -20.52 -5.26
CA LEU A 118 24.63 -19.09 -5.46
C LEU A 118 25.90 -18.27 -5.22
N LYS A 119 26.67 -18.57 -4.18
CA LYS A 119 27.95 -17.90 -3.91
C LYS A 119 28.93 -18.09 -5.06
N GLN A 120 29.02 -19.30 -5.59
CA GLN A 120 29.90 -19.61 -6.72
C GLN A 120 29.49 -18.86 -7.99
N LEU A 121 28.19 -18.85 -8.34
CA LEU A 121 27.68 -18.08 -9.47
C LEU A 121 27.92 -16.58 -9.30
N ALA A 122 27.72 -16.05 -8.09
CA ALA A 122 28.00 -14.65 -7.77
C ALA A 122 29.48 -14.31 -7.89
N LYS A 123 30.38 -15.22 -7.47
CA LYS A 123 31.84 -15.07 -7.61
C LYS A 123 32.28 -15.07 -9.07
N GLU A 124 31.71 -15.95 -9.90
CA GLU A 124 31.97 -15.98 -11.34
C GLU A 124 31.49 -14.69 -12.02
N ALA A 125 30.33 -14.16 -11.62
CA ALA A 125 29.81 -12.90 -12.14
C ALA A 125 30.63 -11.67 -11.70
N ALA A 126 31.15 -11.67 -10.46
CA ALA A 126 31.93 -10.55 -9.91
C ALA A 126 33.38 -10.51 -10.43
N GLY A 127 33.96 -11.67 -10.76
CA GLY A 127 35.34 -11.77 -11.20
C GLY A 127 36.35 -11.66 -10.04
N PRO A 128 37.62 -11.31 -10.33
CA PRO A 128 38.65 -11.19 -9.29
C PRO A 128 38.35 -10.01 -8.35
N LEU A 129 38.69 -10.16 -7.05
CA LEU A 129 38.47 -9.07 -6.08
C LEU A 129 39.36 -7.88 -6.44
N SER A 130 38.74 -6.72 -6.58
CA SER A 130 39.42 -5.47 -6.90
C SER A 130 38.74 -4.28 -6.22
N ILE A 131 39.46 -3.18 -6.12
CA ILE A 131 38.93 -1.91 -5.63
C ILE A 131 38.36 -1.14 -6.82
N GLU A 132 37.05 -0.91 -6.82
CA GLU A 132 36.37 -0.14 -7.89
C GLU A 132 36.51 1.36 -7.69
N ARG A 133 36.43 1.80 -6.44
CA ARG A 133 36.40 3.23 -6.10
C ARG A 133 37.14 3.48 -4.82
N TYR A 134 37.82 4.61 -4.75
CA TYR A 134 38.38 5.15 -3.53
C TYR A 134 38.17 6.65 -3.51
N SER A 135 38.09 7.22 -2.32
CA SER A 135 38.04 8.65 -2.08
C SER A 135 38.93 8.99 -0.90
N PRO A 136 39.80 10.00 -1.01
CA PRO A 136 40.01 10.90 -2.16
C PRO A 136 40.69 10.20 -3.35
N SER A 137 40.27 10.51 -4.57
CA SER A 137 40.88 10.00 -5.82
C SER A 137 42.01 10.89 -6.34
N GLU A 138 42.02 12.16 -5.93
CA GLU A 138 43.03 13.11 -6.34
C GLU A 138 44.30 12.94 -5.52
N ARG A 139 45.46 13.09 -6.16
CA ARG A 139 46.75 13.13 -5.46
C ARG A 139 46.90 14.39 -4.61
N GLU A 140 46.41 15.52 -5.08
CA GLU A 140 46.50 16.82 -4.42
C GLU A 140 45.13 17.26 -3.92
N ILE A 141 45.06 17.59 -2.62
CA ILE A 141 43.80 17.81 -1.94
C ILE A 141 43.85 19.15 -1.23
N ASN A 142 42.99 20.06 -1.65
CA ASN A 142 42.97 21.45 -1.19
C ASN A 142 41.77 21.77 -0.26
N TYR A 143 41.13 20.74 0.28
CA TYR A 143 39.99 20.85 1.19
C TYR A 143 40.21 20.02 2.47
N VAL A 144 39.42 20.30 3.50
CA VAL A 144 39.49 19.58 4.77
C VAL A 144 39.03 18.14 4.56
N LEU A 145 39.89 17.17 4.90
CA LEU A 145 39.53 15.75 4.92
C LEU A 145 39.50 15.23 6.35
N SER A 146 38.43 14.50 6.68
CA SER A 146 38.33 13.70 7.92
C SER A 146 38.06 12.24 7.64
N THR A 147 37.83 11.88 6.37
CA THR A 147 37.33 10.57 5.97
C THR A 147 38.04 10.08 4.73
N VAL A 148 38.35 8.78 4.70
CA VAL A 148 38.84 8.06 3.52
C VAL A 148 37.91 6.87 3.26
N THR A 149 37.49 6.66 2.03
CA THR A 149 36.61 5.55 1.65
C THR A 149 37.21 4.69 0.55
N MET A 150 36.85 3.41 0.58
CA MET A 150 37.27 2.43 -0.41
C MET A 150 36.12 1.44 -0.66
N THR A 151 35.81 1.19 -1.92
CA THR A 151 34.72 0.33 -2.38
C THR A 151 35.27 -0.79 -3.24
N PHE A 152 34.92 -2.03 -2.88
CA PHE A 152 35.26 -3.24 -3.61
C PHE A 152 34.20 -3.60 -4.65
N ASN A 153 34.57 -4.38 -5.66
CA ASN A 153 33.62 -4.87 -6.68
C ASN A 153 32.60 -5.88 -6.14
N GLN A 154 32.89 -6.52 -5.01
CA GLN A 154 32.07 -7.59 -4.42
C GLN A 154 31.89 -7.40 -2.90
N PRO A 155 30.83 -7.98 -2.31
CA PRO A 155 30.57 -7.83 -0.88
C PRO A 155 31.66 -8.52 -0.05
N MET A 156 32.27 -7.77 0.85
CA MET A 156 33.32 -8.24 1.76
C MET A 156 32.76 -8.83 3.05
N ILE A 157 31.57 -8.38 3.44
CA ILE A 157 30.87 -8.72 4.67
C ILE A 157 29.42 -9.10 4.37
N ALA A 158 28.83 -10.01 5.16
CA ALA A 158 27.43 -10.38 5.02
C ALA A 158 26.49 -9.26 5.53
N VAL A 159 25.31 -9.11 4.93
CA VAL A 159 24.33 -8.07 5.32
C VAL A 159 23.78 -8.31 6.74
N SER A 160 23.71 -9.56 7.19
CA SER A 160 23.09 -9.98 8.44
C SER A 160 24.02 -9.92 9.67
N SER A 161 25.31 -9.71 9.48
CA SER A 161 26.31 -9.86 10.54
C SER A 161 26.63 -8.51 11.19
N LEU A 162 25.89 -8.14 12.23
CA LEU A 162 26.17 -6.91 12.99
C LEU A 162 27.56 -6.96 13.66
N ASP A 163 28.00 -8.15 14.07
CA ASP A 163 29.32 -8.37 14.69
C ASP A 163 30.47 -8.18 13.68
N GLU A 164 30.30 -8.62 12.42
CA GLU A 164 31.32 -8.42 11.37
C GLU A 164 31.47 -6.94 11.00
N VAL A 165 30.42 -6.10 11.18
CA VAL A 165 30.49 -4.66 10.88
C VAL A 165 31.52 -3.96 11.79
N MET A 166 31.75 -4.51 12.98
CA MET A 166 32.71 -4.02 13.97
C MET A 166 34.14 -4.51 13.70
N ASN A 167 34.33 -5.59 12.95
CA ASN A 167 35.63 -6.23 12.72
C ASN A 167 36.26 -5.84 11.38
N VAL A 168 36.40 -4.53 11.10
CA VAL A 168 37.17 -4.09 9.93
C VAL A 168 38.66 -4.47 10.04
N GLU A 169 39.14 -4.73 11.25
CA GLU A 169 40.53 -5.08 11.56
C GLU A 169 41.00 -6.35 10.85
N ASP A 170 40.09 -7.27 10.53
CA ASP A 170 40.42 -8.54 9.84
C ASP A 170 40.97 -8.32 8.42
N LEU A 171 40.67 -7.17 7.80
CA LEU A 171 41.08 -6.86 6.43
C LEU A 171 42.53 -6.33 6.34
N ASP A 172 43.22 -6.18 7.49
CA ASP A 172 44.60 -5.69 7.61
C ASP A 172 44.88 -4.46 6.70
N ILE A 173 43.99 -3.47 6.81
CA ILE A 173 44.12 -2.19 6.10
C ILE A 173 44.94 -1.24 6.97
N SER A 174 46.01 -0.69 6.40
CA SER A 174 46.86 0.27 7.09
C SER A 174 46.90 1.62 6.37
N LEU A 175 46.76 2.70 7.14
CA LEU A 175 46.93 4.08 6.70
C LEU A 175 48.25 4.62 7.26
N THR A 176 49.11 5.12 6.38
CA THR A 176 50.41 5.70 6.72
C THR A 176 50.47 7.16 6.28
N PRO A 177 50.88 8.11 7.13
CA PRO A 177 51.22 7.97 8.55
C PRO A 177 50.01 7.57 9.41
N LYS A 178 50.28 7.00 10.60
CA LYS A 178 49.22 6.58 11.54
C LYS A 178 48.42 7.80 12.00
N VAL A 179 47.11 7.73 11.82
CA VAL A 179 46.15 8.75 12.27
C VAL A 179 45.19 8.12 13.26
N GLU A 180 44.88 8.83 14.34
CA GLU A 180 43.82 8.41 15.25
C GLU A 180 42.45 8.46 14.55
N GLY A 181 41.77 7.33 14.51
CA GLY A 181 40.47 7.20 13.91
C GLY A 181 39.90 5.81 14.10
N ARG A 182 38.77 5.55 13.45
CA ARG A 182 38.11 4.25 13.45
C ARG A 182 37.77 3.84 12.03
N TRP A 183 37.84 2.55 11.78
CA TRP A 183 37.35 1.95 10.56
C TRP A 183 35.91 1.49 10.77
N ARG A 184 35.06 1.67 9.76
CA ARG A 184 33.70 1.11 9.74
C ARG A 184 33.28 0.73 8.33
N TRP A 185 32.39 -0.24 8.22
CA TRP A 185 31.67 -0.51 6.98
C TRP A 185 30.54 0.52 6.80
N THR A 186 30.44 1.13 5.61
CA THR A 186 29.30 1.98 5.17
C THR A 186 28.31 1.18 4.30
N GLY A 187 28.58 -0.10 4.11
CA GLY A 187 27.79 -1.07 3.35
C GLY A 187 28.60 -2.35 3.19
N THR A 188 28.10 -3.36 2.48
CA THR A 188 28.81 -4.64 2.35
C THR A 188 30.06 -4.59 1.48
N LYS A 189 30.20 -3.56 0.65
CA LYS A 189 31.32 -3.35 -0.28
C LYS A 189 32.24 -2.20 0.09
N THR A 190 31.80 -1.30 0.97
CA THR A 190 32.46 -0.01 1.18
C THR A 190 32.93 0.13 2.60
N VAL A 191 34.24 0.27 2.76
CA VAL A 191 34.90 0.56 4.03
C VAL A 191 35.24 2.03 4.11
N GLN A 192 35.11 2.60 5.29
CA GLN A 192 35.35 4.00 5.57
C GLN A 192 36.21 4.16 6.83
N PHE A 193 37.30 4.92 6.70
CA PHE A 193 38.06 5.42 7.83
C PHE A 193 37.52 6.77 8.25
N GLU A 194 37.15 6.92 9.51
CA GLU A 194 36.79 8.19 10.14
C GLU A 194 37.90 8.61 11.09
N ALA A 195 38.64 9.66 10.72
CA ALA A 195 39.64 10.25 11.59
C ALA A 195 38.95 11.01 12.73
N LYS A 196 39.51 10.92 13.94
CA LYS A 196 39.01 11.62 15.13
C LYS A 196 39.06 13.14 14.97
N HIS A 197 40.06 13.61 14.22
CA HIS A 197 40.24 15.00 13.83
C HIS A 197 40.50 15.07 12.33
N ARG A 198 40.46 16.26 11.75
CA ARG A 198 40.87 16.46 10.35
C ARG A 198 42.28 15.93 10.12
N LEU A 199 42.51 15.33 8.95
CA LEU A 199 43.82 14.94 8.48
C LEU A 199 44.71 16.19 8.33
N PRO A 200 45.93 16.18 8.89
CA PRO A 200 46.92 17.23 8.66
C PRO A 200 47.14 17.50 7.17
N TYR A 201 47.18 18.79 6.82
CA TYR A 201 47.57 19.26 5.50
C TYR A 201 49.05 18.97 5.21
N SER A 202 49.46 19.09 3.95
CA SER A 202 50.86 18.92 3.53
C SER A 202 51.48 17.58 3.94
N THR A 203 50.65 16.54 4.04
CA THR A 203 51.06 15.19 4.44
C THR A 203 50.64 14.21 3.36
N GLU A 204 51.58 13.38 2.90
CA GLU A 204 51.29 12.29 1.96
C GLU A 204 50.74 11.09 2.75
N TYR A 205 49.56 10.63 2.35
CA TYR A 205 48.95 9.45 2.95
C TYR A 205 48.96 8.29 1.96
N ALA A 206 49.44 7.13 2.42
CA ALA A 206 49.40 5.88 1.69
C ALA A 206 48.45 4.91 2.39
N LEU A 207 47.46 4.42 1.65
CA LEU A 207 46.58 3.34 2.08
C LEU A 207 47.09 2.02 1.50
N LYS A 208 47.35 1.04 2.37
CA LYS A 208 47.80 -0.29 1.97
C LYS A 208 46.79 -1.33 2.46
N VAL A 209 46.36 -2.18 1.53
CA VAL A 209 45.50 -3.33 1.80
C VAL A 209 46.34 -4.59 1.67
N ASN A 210 46.29 -5.47 2.66
CA ASN A 210 46.99 -6.75 2.59
C ASN A 210 46.20 -7.72 1.71
N LYS A 211 46.83 -8.18 0.61
CA LYS A 211 46.18 -9.07 -0.36
C LYS A 211 45.83 -10.44 0.23
N GLU A 212 46.67 -10.97 1.11
CA GLU A 212 46.54 -12.33 1.65
C GLU A 212 45.33 -12.49 2.58
N HIS A 213 45.01 -11.44 3.32
CA HIS A 213 43.90 -11.41 4.28
C HIS A 213 42.61 -10.82 3.67
N CYS A 214 42.65 -10.37 2.42
CA CYS A 214 41.51 -9.76 1.74
C CYS A 214 40.67 -10.81 1.00
N VAL A 215 39.70 -11.38 1.72
CA VAL A 215 38.74 -12.36 1.20
C VAL A 215 37.33 -11.77 1.28
N SER A 216 36.54 -11.94 0.23
CA SER A 216 35.15 -11.47 0.21
C SER A 216 34.17 -12.47 0.83
N ALA A 217 32.97 -12.00 1.18
CA ALA A 217 31.92 -12.85 1.72
C ALA A 217 31.47 -13.95 0.74
N ILE A 218 31.70 -13.76 -0.56
CA ILE A 218 31.46 -14.76 -1.62
C ILE A 218 32.71 -15.59 -1.97
N GLY A 219 33.78 -15.51 -1.17
CA GLY A 219 35.00 -16.30 -1.32
C GLY A 219 35.90 -15.89 -2.48
N GLY A 220 35.74 -14.68 -3.00
CA GLY A 220 36.66 -14.08 -3.96
C GLY A 220 37.91 -13.53 -3.27
N LYS A 221 39.07 -13.68 -3.90
CA LYS A 221 40.38 -13.30 -3.34
C LYS A 221 40.98 -12.13 -4.12
N TYR A 222 41.71 -11.27 -3.42
CA TYR A 222 42.47 -10.18 -4.02
C TYR A 222 43.69 -10.73 -4.78
N ILE A 223 43.84 -10.37 -6.06
CA ILE A 223 44.96 -10.81 -6.92
C ILE A 223 46.04 -9.71 -6.98
#